data_AF-A0A258GIH1-F1
#
_entry.id   AF-A0A258GIH1-F1
#
_cell.length_a   1.000
_cell.length_b   1.000
_cell.length_c   1.000
_cell.angle_alpha   90.00
_cell.angle_beta   90.00
_cell.angle_gamma   90.00
#
_symmetry.space_group_name_H-M   'P 1'
#
loop_
_entity.id
_entity.type
_entity.pdbx_description
1 polymer ?
#
loop_
_entity_poly.entity_id
_entity_poly.type
_entity_poly.pdbx_seq_one_letter_code
_entity_poly.pdbx_strand_id
1 'polypeptide(L)'
;MGAGRRRPADAADRRADGGWSRTVKSPPLSAVLGLAVTILAGGTVFFHFVEKWAWLDAWFFTVVTVSTVGYGNLVPATAIGKIGTTILIFMGIGVFALLAGQIGEAAVKRRLGHLQEKEEKRSTGRES
;
A
#
# COMPACT_ATOMS: atom_id res chain seq x y z
N MET A 1 43.93 11.67 44.99
CA MET A 1 42.65 11.02 45.37
C MET A 1 41.52 11.69 44.63
N GLY A 2 40.84 10.96 43.74
CA GLY A 2 39.75 11.49 42.93
C GLY A 2 39.03 10.35 42.20
N ALA A 3 38.38 9.47 42.97
CA ALA A 3 37.61 8.36 42.44
C ALA A 3 36.32 8.90 41.81
N GLY A 4 36.34 9.07 40.49
CA GLY A 4 35.16 9.39 39.68
C GLY A 4 34.14 8.27 39.77
N ARG A 5 33.08 8.50 40.56
CA ARG A 5 31.93 7.61 40.74
C ARG A 5 31.18 7.50 39.40
N ARG A 6 31.46 6.47 38.61
CA ARG A 6 30.70 6.18 37.38
C ARG A 6 29.26 5.84 37.77
N ARG A 7 28.29 6.57 37.23
CA ARG A 7 26.86 6.33 37.45
C ARG A 7 26.45 5.02 36.78
N PRO A 8 25.73 4.11 37.45
CA PRO A 8 25.31 2.80 36.91
C PRO A 8 24.20 2.86 35.84
N ALA A 9 23.80 4.06 35.38
CA ALA A 9 22.69 4.23 34.44
C ALA A 9 23.05 3.95 32.96
N ASP A 10 24.34 3.96 32.60
CA ASP A 10 24.81 3.85 31.21
C ASP A 10 24.90 2.43 30.63
N ALA A 11 24.61 1.41 31.47
CA ALA A 11 24.74 0.01 31.09
C ALA A 11 23.42 -0.64 30.64
N ALA A 12 22.28 0.00 30.94
CA ALA A 12 20.95 -0.56 30.67
C ALA A 12 20.39 -0.18 29.27
N ASP A 13 20.89 0.90 28.66
CA ASP A 13 20.34 1.45 27.41
C ASP A 13 20.91 0.80 26.13
N ARG A 14 22.04 0.08 26.22
CA ARG A 14 22.74 -0.50 25.05
C ARG A 14 22.20 -1.87 24.60
N ARG A 15 20.97 -2.21 24.96
CA ARG A 15 20.33 -3.50 24.62
C ARG A 15 18.96 -3.33 23.94
N ALA A 16 18.70 -2.19 23.30
CA ALA A 16 17.41 -1.94 22.62
C ALA A 16 17.55 -1.60 21.13
N ASP A 17 18.76 -1.47 20.60
CA ASP A 17 19.04 -0.91 19.27
C ASP A 17 19.54 -1.91 18.23
N GLY A 18 19.50 -3.22 18.53
CA GLY A 18 20.03 -4.26 17.64
C GLY A 18 18.98 -5.24 17.14
N GLY A 19 18.51 -5.07 15.90
CA GLY A 19 18.19 -6.25 15.06
C GLY A 19 16.79 -6.42 14.47
N TRP A 20 15.93 -5.39 14.41
CA TRP A 20 14.62 -5.55 13.74
C TRP A 20 14.50 -4.92 12.35
N SER A 21 15.54 -4.25 11.83
CA SER A 21 15.49 -3.71 10.46
C SER A 21 15.82 -4.79 9.43
N ARG A 22 15.05 -5.88 9.41
CA ARG A 22 14.91 -6.68 8.20
C ARG A 22 14.27 -5.76 7.19
N THR A 23 15.08 -5.23 6.29
CA THR A 23 14.63 -4.49 5.11
C THR A 23 13.66 -5.38 4.34
N VAL A 24 12.37 -5.25 4.62
CA VAL A 24 11.31 -5.78 3.78
C VAL A 24 11.41 -4.98 2.49
N LYS A 25 12.16 -5.49 1.52
CA LYS A 25 12.18 -4.92 0.17
C LYS A 25 10.75 -5.05 -0.35
N SER A 26 10.07 -3.92 -0.50
CA SER A 26 8.74 -3.88 -1.10
C SER A 26 8.80 -4.49 -2.51
N PRO A 27 7.79 -5.26 -2.93
CA PRO A 27 7.75 -5.81 -4.28
C PRO A 27 7.76 -4.68 -5.31
N PRO A 28 8.35 -4.87 -6.49
CA PRO A 28 8.38 -3.84 -7.52
C PRO A 28 6.95 -3.48 -7.94
N LEU A 29 6.69 -2.19 -8.13
CA LEU A 29 5.36 -1.66 -8.50
C LEU A 29 4.76 -2.37 -9.72
N SER A 30 5.59 -2.73 -10.71
CA SER A 30 5.15 -3.46 -11.90
C SER A 30 4.56 -4.84 -11.58
N ALA A 31 5.11 -5.56 -10.59
CA ALA A 31 4.57 -6.85 -10.17
C ALA A 31 3.23 -6.69 -9.45
N VAL A 32 3.12 -5.67 -8.58
CA VAL A 32 1.85 -5.38 -7.88
C VAL A 32 0.77 -4.95 -8.86
N LEU A 33 1.09 -4.11 -9.84
CA LEU A 33 0.18 -3.70 -10.90
C LEU A 33 -0.22 -4.88 -11.79
N GLY A 34 0.73 -5.74 -12.18
CA GLY A 34 0.43 -6.94 -12.97
C GLY A 34 -0.53 -7.90 -12.24
N LEU A 35 -0.30 -8.11 -10.93
CA LEU A 35 -1.20 -8.90 -10.09
C LEU A 35 -2.58 -8.25 -9.96
N ALA A 36 -2.63 -6.93 -9.74
CA ALA A 36 -3.88 -6.19 -9.67
C ALA A 36 -4.69 -6.33 -10.97
N VAL A 37 -4.07 -6.11 -12.13
CA VAL A 37 -4.73 -6.26 -13.43
C VAL A 37 -5.23 -7.68 -13.63
N THR A 38 -4.46 -8.70 -13.22
CA THR A 38 -4.88 -10.10 -13.34
C THR A 38 -6.11 -10.40 -12.48
N ILE A 39 -6.13 -9.91 -11.23
CA ILE A 39 -7.28 -10.06 -10.32
C ILE A 39 -8.50 -9.32 -10.87
N LEU A 40 -8.33 -8.08 -11.35
CA LEU A 40 -9.42 -7.27 -11.89
C LEU A 40 -10.00 -7.88 -13.17
N ALA A 41 -9.15 -8.32 -14.09
CA ALA A 41 -9.59 -8.98 -15.32
C ALA A 41 -10.28 -10.32 -15.01
N GLY A 42 -9.69 -11.15 -14.15
CA GLY A 42 -10.26 -12.43 -13.74
C GLY A 42 -11.61 -12.27 -13.04
N GLY A 43 -11.73 -11.33 -12.11
CA GLY A 43 -12.97 -10.98 -11.44
C GLY A 43 -14.04 -10.48 -12.41
N THR A 44 -13.68 -9.57 -13.32
CA THR A 44 -14.59 -9.03 -14.34
C THR A 44 -15.16 -10.13 -15.22
N VAL A 45 -14.30 -11.02 -15.73
CA VAL A 45 -14.71 -12.17 -16.55
C VAL A 45 -15.63 -13.09 -15.74
N PHE A 46 -15.25 -13.41 -14.50
CA PHE A 46 -16.06 -14.26 -13.62
C PHE A 46 -17.46 -13.68 -13.39
N PHE A 47 -17.58 -12.42 -12.97
CA PHE A 47 -18.87 -11.79 -12.69
C PHE A 47 -19.71 -11.58 -13.95
N HIS A 48 -19.09 -11.32 -15.10
CA HIS A 48 -19.82 -11.26 -16.38
C HIS A 48 -20.53 -12.59 -16.67
N PHE A 49 -19.85 -13.72 -16.50
CA PHE A 49 -20.45 -15.03 -16.80
C PHE A 49 -21.39 -15.55 -15.72
N VAL A 50 -21.09 -15.29 -14.45
CA VAL A 50 -21.84 -15.80 -13.29
C VAL A 50 -23.09 -14.96 -13.01
N GLU A 51 -22.95 -13.64 -12.96
CA GLU A 51 -24.06 -12.72 -12.66
C GLU A 51 -24.76 -12.18 -13.91
N LYS A 52 -24.26 -12.52 -15.11
CA LYS A 52 -24.79 -12.06 -16.41
C LYS A 52 -24.83 -10.53 -16.55
N TRP A 53 -23.97 -9.83 -15.81
CA TRP A 53 -23.82 -8.38 -15.90
C TRP A 53 -23.12 -7.96 -17.18
N ALA A 54 -23.37 -6.73 -17.65
CA ALA A 54 -22.59 -6.17 -18.74
C ALA A 54 -21.09 -6.10 -18.37
N TRP A 55 -20.21 -6.16 -19.36
CA TRP A 55 -18.75 -6.11 -19.14
C TRP A 55 -18.33 -4.91 -18.28
N LEU A 56 -18.94 -3.75 -18.52
CA LEU A 56 -18.65 -2.53 -17.77
C LEU A 56 -19.14 -2.62 -16.32
N ASP A 57 -20.30 -3.21 -16.08
CA ASP A 57 -20.85 -3.38 -14.72
C ASP A 57 -20.02 -4.38 -13.91
N ALA A 58 -19.61 -5.49 -14.54
CA ALA A 58 -18.73 -6.47 -13.92
C ALA A 58 -17.34 -5.87 -13.61
N TRP A 59 -16.79 -5.07 -14.53
CA TRP A 59 -15.54 -4.34 -14.30
C TRP A 59 -15.69 -3.34 -13.15
N PHE A 60 -16.73 -2.51 -13.21
CA PHE A 60 -17.03 -1.53 -12.19
C PHE A 60 -17.16 -2.18 -10.81
N PHE A 61 -17.99 -3.23 -10.69
CA PHE A 61 -18.16 -3.98 -9.46
C PHE A 61 -16.83 -4.53 -8.91
N THR A 62 -16.01 -5.13 -9.79
CA THR A 62 -14.72 -5.73 -9.40
C THR A 62 -13.76 -4.65 -8.88
N VAL A 63 -13.67 -3.51 -9.57
CA VAL A 63 -12.82 -2.38 -9.14
C VAL A 63 -13.28 -1.81 -7.80
N VAL A 64 -14.57 -1.47 -7.65
CA VAL A 64 -15.06 -0.85 -6.41
C VAL A 64 -15.00 -1.79 -5.21
N THR A 65 -15.06 -3.11 -5.45
CA THR A 65 -14.91 -4.13 -4.42
C THR A 65 -13.44 -4.26 -3.99
N VAL A 66 -12.51 -4.39 -4.94
CA VAL A 66 -11.07 -4.49 -4.63
C VAL A 66 -10.54 -3.19 -4.00
N SER A 67 -11.05 -2.03 -4.43
CA SER A 67 -10.71 -0.75 -3.83
C SER A 67 -11.40 -0.49 -2.50
N THR A 68 -12.20 -1.43 -1.99
CA THR A 68 -12.96 -1.33 -0.74
C THR A 68 -13.97 -0.17 -0.68
N VAL A 69 -14.33 0.41 -1.82
CA VAL A 69 -15.29 1.52 -1.90
C VAL A 69 -16.72 1.01 -1.72
N GLY A 70 -17.07 -0.07 -2.41
CA GLY A 70 -18.30 -0.83 -2.16
C GLY A 70 -19.60 -0.02 -2.15
N TYR A 71 -19.95 0.66 -3.25
CA TYR A 71 -21.17 1.47 -3.33
C TYR A 71 -22.49 0.71 -3.09
N GLY A 72 -22.49 -0.61 -3.24
CA GLY A 72 -23.67 -1.46 -3.00
C GLY A 72 -24.77 -1.36 -4.05
N ASN A 73 -24.53 -0.65 -5.16
CA ASN A 73 -25.46 -0.55 -6.29
C ASN A 73 -25.52 -1.84 -7.12
N LEU A 74 -24.43 -2.60 -7.15
CA LEU A 74 -24.34 -3.93 -7.76
C LEU A 74 -23.93 -4.91 -6.67
N VAL A 75 -24.75 -5.95 -6.48
CA VAL A 75 -24.54 -6.99 -5.46
C VAL A 75 -24.81 -8.36 -6.10
N PRO A 76 -23.90 -9.35 -5.97
CA PRO A 76 -24.11 -10.66 -6.55
C PRO A 76 -25.37 -11.33 -5.99
N ALA A 77 -26.26 -11.73 -6.90
CA ALA A 77 -27.50 -12.41 -6.55
C ALA A 77 -27.27 -13.92 -6.43
N THR A 78 -26.34 -14.48 -7.20
CA THR A 78 -26.10 -15.93 -7.24
C THR A 78 -25.26 -16.39 -6.05
N ALA A 79 -25.47 -17.63 -5.60
CA ALA A 79 -24.66 -18.22 -4.54
C ALA A 79 -23.17 -18.28 -4.93
N ILE A 80 -22.88 -18.62 -6.19
CA ILE A 80 -21.52 -18.68 -6.73
C ILE A 80 -20.89 -17.29 -6.78
N GLY A 81 -21.65 -16.27 -7.20
CA GLY A 81 -21.19 -14.88 -7.23
C GLY A 81 -20.84 -14.37 -5.84
N LYS A 82 -21.66 -14.67 -4.82
CA LYS A 82 -21.36 -14.32 -3.42
C LYS A 82 -20.06 -14.95 -2.93
N ILE A 83 -19.86 -16.24 -3.19
CA ILE A 83 -18.60 -16.94 -2.85
C ILE A 83 -17.41 -16.31 -3.61
N GLY A 84 -17.60 -16.04 -4.91
CA GLY A 84 -16.58 -15.39 -5.73
C GLY A 84 -16.20 -14.01 -5.21
N THR A 85 -17.18 -13.21 -4.73
CA THR A 85 -16.92 -11.90 -4.11
C THR A 85 -16.13 -12.05 -2.82
N THR A 86 -16.44 -13.05 -1.98
CA THR A 86 -15.66 -13.33 -0.78
C THR A 86 -14.19 -13.63 -1.11
N ILE A 87 -13.95 -14.49 -2.11
CA ILE A 87 -12.58 -14.82 -2.56
C ILE A 87 -11.88 -13.59 -3.13
N LEU A 88 -12.58 -12.80 -3.97
CA LEU A 88 -12.06 -11.57 -4.54
C LEU A 88 -11.61 -10.58 -3.46
N ILE A 89 -12.38 -10.43 -2.39
CA ILE A 89 -12.04 -9.54 -1.27
C ILE A 89 -10.75 -10.01 -0.59
N PHE A 90 -10.62 -11.30 -0.26
CA PHE A 90 -9.40 -11.83 0.36
C PHE A 90 -8.15 -11.64 -0.52
N MET A 91 -8.28 -11.85 -1.83
CA MET A 91 -7.19 -11.60 -2.78
C MET A 91 -6.90 -10.10 -2.97
N GLY A 92 -7.94 -9.29 -3.01
CA GLY A 92 -7.88 -7.86 -3.32
C GLY A 92 -7.31 -7.00 -2.19
N ILE A 93 -7.61 -7.32 -0.92
CA ILE A 93 -7.18 -6.52 0.25
C ILE A 93 -5.66 -6.33 0.26
N GLY A 94 -4.89 -7.41 0.10
CA GLY A 94 -3.43 -7.34 0.14
C GLY A 94 -2.85 -6.48 -1.00
N VAL A 95 -3.39 -6.65 -2.21
CA VAL A 95 -2.94 -5.89 -3.38
C VAL A 95 -3.31 -4.42 -3.25
N PHE A 96 -4.53 -4.11 -2.82
CA PHE A 96 -4.97 -2.74 -2.62
C PHE A 96 -4.15 -2.04 -1.53
N ALA A 97 -3.86 -2.70 -0.41
CA ALA A 97 -3.03 -2.16 0.65
C ALA A 97 -1.61 -1.83 0.17
N LEU A 98 -1.00 -2.72 -0.63
CA LEU A 98 0.34 -2.49 -1.21
C LEU A 98 0.33 -1.31 -2.19
N LEU A 99 -0.68 -1.23 -3.07
CA LEU A 99 -0.81 -0.10 -4.01
C LEU A 99 -1.02 1.22 -3.27
N ALA A 100 -1.90 1.25 -2.27
CA ALA A 100 -2.15 2.44 -1.45
C ALA A 100 -0.87 2.88 -0.71
N GLY A 101 -0.11 1.93 -0.16
CA GLY A 101 1.17 2.20 0.49
C GLY A 101 2.19 2.83 -0.45
N GLN A 102 2.38 2.26 -1.65
CA GLN A 102 3.32 2.79 -2.64
C GLN A 102 2.92 4.17 -3.17
N ILE A 103 1.62 4.41 -3.36
CA ILE A 103 1.11 5.75 -3.73
C ILE A 103 1.38 6.74 -2.59
N GLY A 104 1.17 6.34 -1.33
CA GLY A 104 1.47 7.14 -0.15
C GLY A 104 2.96 7.53 -0.06
N GLU A 105 3.85 6.56 -0.22
CA GLU A 105 5.30 6.79 -0.27
C GLU A 105 5.70 7.75 -1.40
N ALA A 106 5.14 7.56 -2.58
CA ALA A 106 5.39 8.45 -3.72
C ALA A 106 4.91 9.89 -3.43
N ALA A 107 3.75 10.05 -2.80
CA ALA A 107 3.22 11.35 -2.41
C ALA A 107 4.10 12.05 -1.35
N VAL A 108 4.62 11.30 -0.37
CA VAL A 108 5.54 11.83 0.66
C VAL A 108 6.88 12.23 0.03
N LYS A 109 7.45 11.38 -0.83
CA LYS A 109 8.74 11.66 -1.49
C LYS A 109 8.70 12.92 -2.34
N ARG A 110 7.59 13.18 -3.04
CA ARG A 110 7.39 14.42 -3.80
C ARG A 110 7.39 15.67 -2.92
N ARG A 111 6.81 15.59 -1.70
CA ARG A 111 6.80 16.71 -0.76
C ARG A 111 8.20 17.01 -0.23
N LEU A 112 8.97 15.96 0.10
CA LEU A 112 10.34 16.12 0.58
C LEU A 112 11.27 16.72 -0.48
N GLY A 113 11.15 16.29 -1.75
CA GLY A 113 11.95 16.86 -2.85
C GLY A 113 11.77 18.37 -3.03
N HIS A 114 10.53 18.87 -2.92
CA HIS A 114 10.26 20.31 -3.02
C HIS A 114 10.80 21.13 -1.83
N LEU A 115 10.93 20.51 -0.65
CA LEU A 115 11.54 21.19 0.51
C LEU A 115 13.06 21.27 0.34
N GLN A 116 13.69 20.20 -0.12
CA GLN A 116 15.13 20.18 -0.40
C GLN A 116 15.52 21.20 -1.47
N GLU A 117 14.75 21.29 -2.56
CA GLU A 117 14.99 22.28 -3.63
C GLU A 117 14.86 23.73 -3.12
N LYS A 118 13.93 23.98 -2.17
CA LYS A 118 13.79 25.29 -1.53
C LYS A 118 14.97 25.62 -0.61
N GLU A 119 15.48 24.64 0.12
CA GLU A 119 16.65 24.83 1.00
C GLU A 119 17.92 25.10 0.19
N GLU A 120 18.14 24.37 -0.90
CA GLU A 120 19.30 24.55 -1.80
C GLU A 120 19.30 25.93 -2.47
N LYS A 121 18.14 26.41 -2.93
CA LYS A 121 18.00 27.77 -3.48
C LYS A 121 18.23 28.85 -2.41
N ARG A 122 17.90 28.57 -1.15
CA ARG A 122 18.07 29.50 -0.03
C ARG A 122 19.50 29.54 0.51
N SER A 123 20.25 28.43 0.43
CA SER A 123 21.68 28.41 0.77
C SER A 123 22.51 29.09 -0.30
N THR A 124 22.25 28.79 -1.57
CA THR A 124 23.02 29.34 -2.70
C THR A 124 22.82 30.85 -2.86
N GLY A 125 21.62 31.38 -2.60
CA GLY A 125 21.36 32.82 -2.65
C GLY A 125 21.85 33.62 -1.43
N ARG A 126 22.44 32.96 -0.42
CA ARG A 126 23.00 33.61 0.78
C ARG A 126 24.52 33.78 0.70
N GLU A 127 25.16 33.14 -0.28
CA GLU A 127 26.60 33.20 -0.55
C GLU A 127 26.97 34.16 -1.70
N SER A 128 25.97 34.77 -2.35
CA SER A 128 26.09 35.78 -3.41
C SER A 128 25.70 37.18 -2.93
#